data_AF-A0A8C6IP69-F1
#
_entry.id   AF-A0A8C6IP69-F1
#
_cell.length_a   1.000
_cell.length_b   1.000
_cell.length_c   1.000
_cell.angle_alpha   90.00
_cell.angle_beta   90.00
_cell.angle_gamma   90.00
#
_symmetry.space_group_name_H-M   'P 1'
#
loop_
_entity.id
_entity.type
_entity.pdbx_description
1 polymer ?
#
loop_
_entity_poly.entity_id
_entity_poly.type
_entity_poly.pdbx_seq_one_letter_code
_entity_poly.pdbx_strand_id
1 'polypeptide(L)'
;MKASGTLREYKVVGRCLPTPKCHTPPLYRMRIFAPNHVVAKSRFWYFVSQLKKMKKSSGEIVYCGQVFEKSPLRVKNFGIWLRYDSRSGTHNMYREYRDLTTAGAVTQCYRDMGARHRARAHSIQIMKVEEIAAGKCRRPAVKQFHVSDPECGADAGLQGVVAHGQSLDTDCFPPHRTPRSNSHCPTVCCGASTSHASPPRGPTPSSRHRDPLNKNLRL
;
A
#
# COMPACT_ATOMS: atom_id res chain seq x y z
N MET A 1 6.79 -11.25 -8.40
CA MET A 1 5.95 -10.54 -9.39
C MET A 1 6.23 -9.06 -9.32
N LYS A 2 6.45 -8.39 -10.46
CA LYS A 2 6.44 -6.93 -10.56
C LYS A 2 5.00 -6.50 -10.88
N ALA A 3 4.41 -5.62 -10.07
CA ALA A 3 3.10 -5.03 -10.35
C ALA A 3 3.30 -3.78 -11.23
N SER A 4 3.72 -4.00 -12.48
CA SER A 4 3.82 -2.92 -13.46
C SER A 4 2.53 -2.87 -14.29
N GLY A 5 2.07 -1.65 -14.56
CA GLY A 5 0.86 -1.40 -15.34
C GLY A 5 -0.45 -1.70 -14.61
N THR A 6 -1.52 -1.78 -15.40
CA THR A 6 -2.88 -2.06 -14.90
C THR A 6 -3.05 -3.57 -14.72
N LEU A 7 -3.44 -3.98 -13.52
CA LEU A 7 -3.72 -5.38 -13.22
C LEU A 7 -5.07 -5.78 -13.84
N ARG A 8 -5.23 -7.07 -14.10
CA ARG A 8 -6.46 -7.69 -14.58
C ARG A 8 -6.91 -8.76 -13.60
N GLU A 9 -8.21 -8.95 -13.47
CA GLU A 9 -8.77 -10.01 -12.64
C GLU A 9 -8.82 -11.33 -13.42
N TYR A 10 -8.24 -12.38 -12.85
CA TYR A 10 -8.29 -13.73 -13.39
C TYR A 10 -8.99 -14.68 -12.40
N LYS A 11 -9.90 -15.48 -12.92
CA LYS A 11 -10.46 -16.64 -12.23
C LYS A 11 -9.63 -17.85 -12.63
N VAL A 12 -8.88 -18.39 -11.68
CA VAL A 12 -8.06 -19.59 -11.85
C VAL A 12 -8.67 -20.72 -11.04
N VAL A 13 -8.89 -21.86 -11.69
CA VAL A 13 -9.37 -23.09 -11.07
C VAL A 13 -8.35 -24.19 -11.30
N GLY A 14 -7.96 -24.87 -10.24
CA GLY A 14 -7.04 -26.00 -10.31
C GLY A 14 -7.41 -27.11 -9.34
N ARG A 15 -6.87 -28.28 -9.58
CA ARG A 15 -7.08 -29.50 -8.80
C ARG A 15 -5.78 -30.31 -8.69
N CYS A 16 -5.74 -31.23 -7.74
CA CYS A 16 -4.71 -32.28 -7.76
C CYS A 16 -4.93 -33.20 -8.97
N LEU A 17 -3.87 -33.84 -9.44
CA LEU A 17 -4.00 -34.92 -10.41
C LEU A 17 -4.79 -36.08 -9.77
N PRO A 18 -5.73 -36.70 -10.50
CA PRO A 18 -6.40 -37.91 -10.03
C PRO A 18 -5.38 -39.00 -9.70
N THR A 19 -5.56 -39.65 -8.55
CA THR A 19 -4.73 -40.79 -8.12
C THR A 19 -5.62 -42.01 -7.93
N PRO A 20 -5.09 -43.25 -7.97
CA PRO A 20 -5.91 -44.44 -7.75
C PRO A 20 -6.60 -44.46 -6.36
N LYS A 21 -6.09 -43.70 -5.39
CA LYS A 21 -6.71 -43.53 -4.07
C LYS A 21 -7.82 -42.47 -4.05
N CYS A 22 -7.75 -41.50 -4.95
CA CYS A 22 -8.68 -40.38 -5.03
C CYS A 22 -8.92 -40.01 -6.49
N HIS A 23 -9.95 -40.61 -7.07
CA HIS A 23 -10.33 -40.43 -8.47
C HIS A 23 -10.93 -39.05 -8.77
N THR A 24 -11.64 -38.46 -7.79
CA THR A 24 -12.33 -37.18 -7.95
C THR A 24 -11.80 -36.14 -6.96
N PRO A 25 -10.62 -35.56 -7.20
CA PRO A 25 -10.05 -34.54 -6.32
C PRO A 25 -10.89 -33.25 -6.35
N PRO A 26 -10.97 -32.52 -5.22
CA PRO A 26 -11.73 -31.27 -5.14
C PRO A 26 -11.13 -30.17 -6.01
N LEU A 27 -12.01 -29.33 -6.57
CA LEU A 27 -11.62 -28.17 -7.37
C LEU A 27 -11.47 -26.92 -6.48
N TYR A 28 -10.35 -26.22 -6.63
CA TYR A 28 -10.08 -24.97 -5.92
C TYR A 28 -10.14 -23.79 -6.88
N ARG A 29 -10.97 -22.80 -6.55
CA ARG A 29 -11.13 -21.56 -7.31
C ARG A 29 -10.50 -20.39 -6.55
N MET A 30 -9.66 -19.63 -7.22
CA MET A 30 -9.11 -18.38 -6.70
C MET A 30 -9.35 -17.20 -7.65
N ARG A 31 -9.52 -16.02 -7.06
CA ARG A 31 -9.48 -14.73 -7.76
C ARG A 31 -8.06 -14.18 -7.64
N ILE A 32 -7.38 -13.98 -8.76
CA ILE A 32 -5.98 -13.56 -8.81
C ILE A 32 -5.88 -12.30 -9.65
N PHE A 33 -5.21 -11.28 -9.13
CA PHE A 33 -4.94 -10.04 -9.86
C PHE A 33 -3.53 -10.09 -10.46
N ALA A 34 -3.44 -10.00 -11.78
CA ALA A 34 -2.18 -10.12 -12.51
C ALA A 34 -2.21 -9.35 -13.84
N PRO A 35 -1.05 -8.97 -14.41
CA PRO A 35 -1.01 -8.33 -15.72
C PRO A 35 -1.36 -9.30 -16.84
N ASN A 36 -0.91 -10.56 -16.74
CA ASN A 36 -1.12 -11.60 -17.74
C ASN A 36 -1.54 -12.93 -17.09
N HIS A 37 -2.08 -13.82 -17.91
CA HIS A 37 -2.53 -15.15 -17.48
C HIS A 37 -1.35 -16.02 -16.98
N VAL A 38 -0.15 -15.88 -17.53
CA VAL A 38 1.04 -16.65 -17.10
C VAL A 38 1.38 -16.36 -15.64
N VAL A 39 1.41 -15.08 -15.27
CA VAL A 39 1.66 -14.68 -13.88
C VAL A 39 0.47 -15.04 -12.99
N ALA A 40 -0.77 -14.98 -13.50
CA ALA A 40 -1.94 -15.46 -12.75
C ALA A 40 -1.80 -16.94 -12.36
N LYS A 41 -1.42 -17.81 -13.31
CA LYS A 41 -1.15 -19.24 -13.06
C LYS A 41 -0.01 -19.42 -12.06
N SER A 42 1.07 -18.65 -12.16
CA SER A 42 2.19 -18.69 -11.20
C SER A 42 1.75 -18.31 -9.78
N ARG A 43 0.96 -17.23 -9.63
CA ARG A 43 0.45 -16.78 -8.33
C ARG A 43 -0.56 -17.76 -7.73
N PHE A 44 -1.38 -18.41 -8.55
CA PHE A 44 -2.27 -19.48 -8.09
C PHE A 44 -1.50 -20.58 -7.37
N TRP A 45 -0.44 -21.12 -7.98
CA TRP A 45 0.40 -22.16 -7.36
C TRP A 45 1.07 -21.68 -6.08
N TYR A 46 1.55 -20.43 -6.05
CA TYR A 46 2.11 -19.83 -4.83
C TYR A 46 1.13 -19.88 -3.66
N PHE A 47 -0.12 -19.42 -3.85
CA PHE A 47 -1.11 -19.42 -2.76
C PHE A 47 -1.62 -20.83 -2.42
N VAL A 48 -1.87 -21.68 -3.40
CA VAL A 48 -2.37 -23.03 -3.20
C VAL A 48 -1.38 -23.91 -2.44
N SER A 49 -0.08 -23.74 -2.68
CA SER A 49 0.96 -24.44 -1.92
C SER A 49 0.95 -24.08 -0.42
N GLN A 50 0.62 -22.83 -0.08
CA GLN A 50 0.52 -22.38 1.31
C GLN A 50 -0.75 -22.89 2.00
N LEU A 51 -1.87 -22.93 1.27
CA LEU A 51 -3.18 -23.28 1.85
C LEU A 51 -3.44 -24.79 1.90
N LYS A 52 -3.09 -25.51 0.82
CA LYS A 52 -3.46 -26.93 0.63
C LYS A 52 -2.27 -27.85 0.36
N LYS A 53 -1.04 -27.35 0.52
CA LYS A 53 0.22 -28.12 0.29
C LYS A 53 0.30 -28.79 -1.08
N MET A 54 -0.45 -28.29 -2.06
CA MET A 54 -0.47 -28.81 -3.43
C MET A 54 0.61 -28.10 -4.27
N LYS A 55 1.37 -28.89 -5.04
CA LYS A 55 2.45 -28.41 -5.91
C LYS A 55 2.01 -28.40 -7.38
N LYS A 56 2.70 -27.61 -8.20
CA LYS A 56 2.48 -27.56 -9.66
C LYS A 56 2.71 -28.92 -10.34
N SER A 57 3.63 -29.74 -9.84
CA SER A 57 3.92 -31.07 -10.39
C SER A 57 2.83 -32.10 -10.07
N SER A 58 2.13 -31.94 -8.94
CA SER A 58 1.10 -32.87 -8.47
C SER A 58 -0.32 -32.44 -8.82
N GLY A 59 -0.47 -31.37 -9.59
CA GLY A 59 -1.77 -30.78 -9.89
C GLY A 59 -1.81 -30.13 -11.26
N GLU A 60 -3.02 -29.83 -11.69
CA GLU A 60 -3.29 -29.20 -12.99
C GLU A 60 -4.22 -28.01 -12.84
N ILE A 61 -4.12 -27.08 -13.77
CA ILE A 61 -5.04 -25.93 -13.88
C ILE A 61 -6.12 -26.31 -14.88
N VAL A 62 -7.35 -26.42 -14.39
CA VAL A 62 -8.53 -26.78 -15.19
C VAL A 62 -9.02 -25.57 -16.00
N TYR A 63 -9.03 -24.39 -15.37
CA TYR A 63 -9.54 -23.18 -16.01
C TYR A 63 -8.70 -21.96 -15.61
N CYS A 64 -8.43 -21.10 -16.58
CA CYS A 64 -7.81 -19.79 -16.35
C CYS A 64 -8.44 -18.79 -17.32
N GLY A 65 -9.37 -17.99 -16.83
CA GLY A 65 -10.06 -16.98 -17.63
C GLY A 65 -10.00 -15.61 -16.97
N GLN A 66 -9.92 -14.56 -17.78
CA GLN A 66 -10.06 -13.19 -17.32
C GLN A 66 -11.53 -12.94 -16.93
N VAL A 67 -11.73 -12.25 -15.80
CA VAL A 67 -13.05 -11.81 -15.35
C VAL A 67 -13.16 -10.33 -15.63
N PHE A 68 -14.23 -9.94 -16.31
CA PHE A 68 -14.57 -8.55 -16.56
C PHE A 68 -15.58 -8.05 -15.53
N GLU A 69 -15.52 -6.75 -15.26
CA GLU A 69 -16.43 -6.09 -14.34
C GLU A 69 -17.85 -6.05 -14.93
N LYS A 70 -18.88 -6.25 -14.09
CA LYS A 70 -20.28 -6.26 -14.55
C LYS A 70 -20.77 -4.88 -14.99
N SER A 71 -20.31 -3.85 -14.29
CA SER A 71 -20.72 -2.46 -14.53
C SER A 71 -19.49 -1.55 -14.44
N PRO A 72 -18.72 -1.40 -15.54
CA PRO A 72 -17.49 -0.63 -15.56
C PRO A 72 -17.71 0.89 -15.60
N LEU A 73 -18.93 1.36 -15.88
CA LEU A 73 -19.26 2.79 -15.95
C LEU A 73 -19.70 3.36 -14.59
N ARG A 74 -20.05 2.49 -13.63
CA ARG A 74 -20.54 2.91 -12.31
C ARG A 74 -19.39 2.98 -11.33
N VAL A 75 -19.24 4.13 -10.68
CA VAL A 75 -18.27 4.31 -9.60
C VAL A 75 -18.70 3.50 -8.37
N LYS A 76 -17.76 2.75 -7.81
CA LYS A 76 -17.98 1.87 -6.66
C LYS A 76 -16.93 2.15 -5.59
N ASN A 77 -17.24 1.75 -4.37
CA ASN A 77 -16.29 1.72 -3.28
C ASN A 77 -15.87 0.27 -3.04
N PHE A 78 -14.57 0.02 -2.94
CA PHE A 78 -14.01 -1.31 -2.74
C PHE A 78 -13.27 -1.36 -1.41
N GLY A 79 -13.60 -2.36 -0.60
CA GLY A 79 -12.81 -2.76 0.56
C GLY A 79 -11.82 -3.84 0.19
N ILE A 80 -10.56 -3.64 0.56
CA ILE A 80 -9.46 -4.56 0.33
C ILE A 80 -8.86 -4.95 1.68
N TRP A 81 -8.97 -6.23 2.00
CA TRP A 81 -8.28 -6.86 3.12
C TRP A 81 -6.98 -7.44 2.57
N LEU A 82 -5.87 -6.94 3.09
CA LEU A 82 -4.56 -7.34 2.66
C LEU A 82 -3.70 -7.71 3.85
N ARG A 83 -2.84 -8.70 3.65
CA ARG A 83 -1.73 -9.02 4.52
C ARG A 83 -0.47 -8.61 3.79
N TYR A 84 0.43 -7.89 4.45
CA TYR A 84 1.71 -7.56 3.86
C TYR A 84 2.84 -7.90 4.82
N ASP A 85 3.98 -8.20 4.25
CA ASP A 85 5.21 -8.42 4.99
C ASP A 85 6.01 -7.12 5.05
N SER A 86 6.33 -6.68 6.26
CA SER A 86 7.25 -5.57 6.50
C SER A 86 8.65 -6.11 6.76
N ARG A 87 9.61 -5.23 7.05
CA ARG A 87 10.97 -5.67 7.44
C ARG A 87 11.00 -6.33 8.82
N SER A 88 10.05 -5.98 9.69
CA SER A 88 10.00 -6.45 11.07
C SER A 88 9.03 -7.63 11.27
N GLY A 89 8.09 -7.82 10.34
CA GLY A 89 7.11 -8.89 10.42
C GLY A 89 5.87 -8.65 9.57
N THR A 90 4.90 -9.56 9.69
CA THR A 90 3.69 -9.55 8.87
C THR A 90 2.54 -8.79 9.53
N HIS A 91 1.92 -7.87 8.80
CA HIS A 91 0.80 -7.08 9.29
C HIS A 91 -0.43 -7.22 8.40
N ASN A 92 -1.60 -7.28 9.03
CA ASN A 92 -2.88 -7.26 8.35
C ASN A 92 -3.38 -5.82 8.26
N MET A 93 -3.92 -5.45 7.12
CA MET A 93 -4.44 -4.13 6.83
C MET A 93 -5.78 -4.21 6.12
N TYR A 94 -6.58 -3.19 6.35
CA TYR A 94 -7.82 -2.95 5.63
C TYR A 94 -7.77 -1.55 5.02
N ARG A 95 -7.94 -1.48 3.70
CA ARG A 95 -7.94 -0.24 2.92
C ARG A 95 -9.18 -0.16 2.05
N GLU A 96 -9.61 1.06 1.76
CA GLU A 96 -10.76 1.35 0.93
C GLU A 96 -10.32 2.21 -0.25
N TYR A 97 -10.82 1.90 -1.44
CA TYR A 97 -10.56 2.66 -2.66
C TYR A 97 -11.86 2.91 -3.40
N ARG A 98 -11.95 4.06 -4.06
CA ARG A 98 -13.07 4.41 -4.94
C ARG A 98 -12.59 4.28 -6.38
N ASP A 99 -13.20 3.39 -7.14
CA ASP A 99 -12.83 3.15 -8.54
C ASP A 99 -14.02 2.56 -9.31
N LEU A 100 -13.91 2.52 -10.63
CA LEU A 100 -14.87 1.91 -11.55
C LEU A 100 -14.78 0.38 -11.58
N THR A 101 -13.57 -0.16 -11.38
CA THR A 101 -13.29 -1.61 -11.53
C THR A 101 -12.56 -2.18 -10.32
N THR A 102 -12.78 -3.47 -10.03
CA THR A 102 -12.03 -4.20 -8.98
C THR A 102 -10.53 -4.20 -9.24
N ALA A 103 -10.14 -4.39 -10.50
CA ALA A 103 -8.75 -4.48 -10.92
C ALA A 103 -8.04 -3.12 -10.82
N GLY A 104 -8.74 -2.02 -11.12
CA GLY A 104 -8.29 -0.66 -10.89
C GLY A 104 -8.04 -0.40 -9.41
N ALA A 105 -9.00 -0.71 -8.54
CA ALA A 105 -8.87 -0.53 -7.10
C ALA A 105 -7.68 -1.30 -6.52
N VAL A 106 -7.46 -2.54 -6.97
CA VAL A 106 -6.30 -3.34 -6.58
C VAL A 106 -4.99 -2.75 -7.11
N THR A 107 -4.99 -2.22 -8.34
CA THR A 107 -3.82 -1.55 -8.91
C THR A 107 -3.44 -0.31 -8.08
N GLN A 108 -4.43 0.51 -7.70
CA GLN A 108 -4.23 1.62 -6.77
C GLN A 108 -3.66 1.13 -5.44
N CYS A 109 -4.18 0.02 -4.92
CA CYS A 109 -3.69 -0.58 -3.68
C CYS A 109 -2.22 -0.96 -3.73
N TYR A 110 -1.75 -1.57 -4.84
CA TYR A 110 -0.34 -1.91 -5.00
C TYR A 110 0.55 -0.66 -5.06
N ARG A 111 0.10 0.40 -5.75
CA ARG A 111 0.82 1.68 -5.82
C ARG A 111 0.93 2.32 -4.44
N ASP A 112 -0.17 2.33 -3.70
CA ASP A 112 -0.24 2.97 -2.40
C ASP A 112 0.59 2.26 -1.33
N MET A 113 0.58 0.92 -1.33
CA MET A 113 1.44 0.12 -0.47
C MET A 113 2.93 0.30 -0.82
N GLY A 114 3.25 0.50 -2.10
CA GLY A 114 4.60 0.84 -2.55
C GLY A 114 5.04 2.24 -2.09
N ALA A 115 4.15 3.23 -2.17
CA ALA A 115 4.46 4.61 -1.79
C ALA A 115 4.60 4.79 -0.27
N ARG A 116 3.60 4.34 0.50
CA ARG A 116 3.54 4.59 1.94
C ARG A 116 4.40 3.65 2.76
N HIS A 117 4.41 2.37 2.40
CA HIS A 117 5.05 1.31 3.20
C HIS A 117 6.30 0.74 2.53
N ARG A 118 6.68 1.23 1.34
CA ARG A 118 7.76 0.66 0.52
C ARG A 118 7.59 -0.84 0.28
N ALA A 119 6.35 -1.32 0.32
CA ALA A 119 6.03 -2.72 0.20
C ALA A 119 6.08 -3.12 -1.28
N ARG A 120 6.85 -4.17 -1.57
CA ARG A 120 6.95 -4.72 -2.93
C ARG A 120 5.75 -5.60 -3.23
N ALA A 121 5.40 -5.74 -4.51
CA ALA A 121 4.23 -6.53 -4.92
C ALA A 121 4.28 -8.01 -4.50
N HIS A 122 5.47 -8.59 -4.31
CA HIS A 122 5.60 -9.96 -3.81
C HIS A 122 5.34 -10.11 -2.30
N SER A 123 5.56 -9.03 -1.53
CA SER A 123 5.34 -8.99 -0.07
C SER A 123 3.88 -8.79 0.29
N ILE A 124 3.03 -8.41 -0.68
CA ILE A 124 1.61 -8.12 -0.47
C ILE A 124 0.77 -9.32 -0.91
N GLN A 125 -0.15 -9.71 -0.03
CA GLN A 125 -1.12 -10.78 -0.22
C GLN A 125 -2.52 -10.18 -0.06
N ILE A 126 -3.32 -10.25 -1.12
CA ILE A 126 -4.71 -9.80 -1.07
C ILE A 126 -5.56 -10.98 -0.60
N MET A 127 -6.27 -10.79 0.51
CA MET A 127 -7.12 -11.83 1.10
C MET A 127 -8.53 -11.79 0.52
N LYS A 128 -9.14 -10.60 0.50
CA LYS A 128 -10.50 -10.39 0.01
C LYS A 128 -10.61 -9.01 -0.64
N VAL A 129 -11.40 -8.93 -1.70
CA VAL A 129 -11.85 -7.69 -2.34
C VAL A 129 -13.37 -7.74 -2.44
N GLU A 130 -14.04 -6.72 -1.93
CA GLU A 130 -15.50 -6.62 -1.86
C GLU A 130 -15.97 -5.20 -2.20
N GLU A 131 -17.11 -5.08 -2.87
CA GLU A 131 -17.80 -3.80 -3.07
C GLU A 131 -18.55 -3.44 -1.78
N ILE A 132 -18.36 -2.20 -1.32
CA ILE A 132 -18.90 -1.70 -0.06
C ILE A 132 -19.91 -0.60 -0.36
N ALA A 133 -21.10 -0.71 0.26
CA ALA A 133 -22.11 0.34 0.20
C ALA A 133 -21.60 1.64 0.86
N ALA A 134 -22.03 2.80 0.35
CA ALA A 134 -21.55 4.11 0.81
C ALA A 134 -21.62 4.30 2.34
N GLY A 135 -22.71 3.87 2.98
CA GLY A 135 -22.88 3.98 4.45
C GLY A 135 -21.95 3.09 5.29
N LYS A 136 -21.33 2.05 4.71
CA LYS A 136 -20.44 1.12 5.42
C LYS A 136 -18.95 1.48 5.28
N CYS A 137 -18.61 2.46 4.46
CA CYS A 137 -17.24 2.91 4.30
C CYS A 137 -16.73 3.54 5.60
N ARG A 138 -15.48 3.26 5.98
CA ARG A 138 -14.90 3.70 7.26
C ARG A 138 -13.85 4.80 7.06
N ARG A 139 -13.20 4.86 5.91
CA ARG A 139 -12.08 5.78 5.67
C ARG A 139 -12.56 7.19 5.30
N PRO A 140 -12.07 8.25 5.97
CA PRO A 140 -12.52 9.62 5.69
C PRO A 140 -12.22 10.05 4.24
N ALA A 141 -11.08 9.59 3.70
CA ALA A 141 -10.68 9.85 2.32
C ALA A 141 -11.67 9.32 1.27
N VAL A 142 -12.45 8.28 1.58
CA VAL A 142 -13.50 7.76 0.67
C VAL A 142 -14.84 8.42 0.98
N LYS A 143 -15.15 8.64 2.27
CA LYS A 143 -16.41 9.25 2.71
C LYS A 143 -16.65 10.65 2.14
N GLN A 144 -15.62 11.46 1.95
CA GLN A 144 -15.77 12.80 1.38
C GLN A 144 -16.41 12.81 -0.02
N PHE A 145 -16.26 11.73 -0.78
CA PHE A 145 -16.80 11.61 -2.14
C PHE A 145 -18.23 11.06 -2.20
N HIS A 146 -18.91 10.92 -1.06
CA HIS A 146 -20.30 10.46 -1.00
C HIS A 146 -21.32 11.60 -0.99
N VAL A 147 -20.86 12.85 -0.86
CA VAL A 147 -21.71 14.04 -0.87
C VAL A 147 -22.21 14.28 -2.29
N SER A 148 -23.48 14.67 -2.41
CA SER A 148 -24.19 14.89 -3.69
C SER A 148 -23.53 15.96 -4.55
N ASP A 149 -23.00 17.01 -3.92
CA ASP A 149 -22.33 18.14 -4.55
C ASP A 149 -20.90 18.28 -4.01
N PRO A 150 -19.92 17.59 -4.61
CA PRO A 150 -18.52 17.85 -4.31
C PRO A 150 -18.12 19.15 -5.01
N GLU A 151 -18.35 20.30 -4.37
CA GLU A 151 -17.69 21.54 -4.78
C GLU A 151 -16.18 21.38 -4.51
N CYS A 152 -15.48 20.91 -5.54
CA CYS A 152 -14.02 20.89 -5.54
C CYS A 152 -13.56 22.26 -6.05
N GLY A 153 -13.11 23.12 -5.13
CA GLY A 153 -12.28 24.25 -5.52
C GLY A 153 -11.09 23.73 -6.32
N ALA A 154 -10.95 24.15 -7.57
CA ALA A 154 -9.78 23.84 -8.38
C ALA A 154 -8.75 24.94 -8.14
N ASP A 155 -8.13 24.96 -6.97
CA ASP A 155 -7.03 25.87 -6.65
C ASP A 155 -5.68 25.29 -7.09
N ALA A 156 -4.90 26.12 -7.78
CA ALA A 156 -3.58 25.89 -8.36
C ALA A 156 -3.51 25.00 -9.62
N GLY A 157 -4.09 25.49 -10.72
CA GLY A 157 -3.52 25.20 -12.03
C GLY A 157 -2.07 25.70 -12.08
N LEU A 158 -1.10 24.79 -12.27
CA LEU A 158 0.26 25.18 -12.64
C LEU A 158 0.19 25.93 -13.98
N GLN A 159 0.20 27.25 -13.95
CA GLN A 159 0.59 28.04 -15.10
C GLN A 159 2.05 27.73 -15.36
N GLY A 160 2.34 27.09 -16.50
CA GLY A 160 3.70 26.92 -16.97
C GLY A 160 4.34 28.30 -17.07
N VAL A 161 5.40 28.52 -16.29
CA VAL A 161 6.20 29.73 -16.36
C VAL A 161 6.85 29.73 -17.75
N VAL A 162 6.25 30.45 -18.69
CA VAL A 162 6.92 30.83 -19.94
C VAL A 162 8.00 31.80 -19.51
N ALA A 163 9.24 31.32 -19.44
CA ALA A 163 10.41 32.17 -19.27
C ALA A 163 10.49 33.09 -20.49
N HIS A 164 9.93 34.30 -20.38
CA HIS A 164 10.29 35.38 -21.28
C HIS A 164 11.77 35.69 -21.04
N GLY A 165 12.60 35.28 -21.99
CA GLY A 165 13.99 35.70 -22.06
C GLY A 165 14.05 37.22 -22.14
N GLN A 166 14.55 37.85 -21.09
CA GLN A 166 15.08 39.19 -21.18
C GLN A 166 16.56 39.10 -21.48
N SER A 167 16.89 39.77 -22.59
CA SER A 167 18.19 39.93 -23.19
C SER A 167 19.21 40.59 -22.26
N LEU A 168 20.46 40.24 -22.53
CA LEU A 168 21.70 40.76 -21.99
C LEU A 168 21.76 42.30 -22.02
N ASP A 169 22.20 42.90 -20.92
CA ASP A 169 22.96 44.15 -20.94
C ASP A 169 24.20 43.99 -20.05
N THR A 170 25.32 43.74 -20.71
CA THR A 170 26.67 44.01 -20.23
C THR A 170 26.85 45.50 -20.02
N ASP A 171 27.27 45.94 -18.84
CA ASP A 171 28.13 47.13 -18.71
C ASP A 171 28.92 47.15 -17.38
N CYS A 172 30.24 47.04 -17.55
CA CYS A 172 31.33 47.79 -16.91
C CYS A 172 31.42 47.94 -15.36
N PHE A 173 32.37 47.18 -14.78
CA PHE A 173 33.31 47.65 -13.72
C PHE A 173 34.17 48.83 -14.25
N PRO A 174 34.87 49.71 -13.45
CA PRO A 174 35.61 49.47 -12.17
C PRO A 174 35.69 50.75 -11.23
N PRO A 175 36.74 51.05 -10.40
CA PRO A 175 37.64 50.28 -9.51
C PRO A 175 37.71 50.78 -8.03
N HIS A 176 38.30 49.93 -7.16
CA HIS A 176 39.04 50.14 -5.89
C HIS A 176 38.95 51.45 -5.04
N ARG A 177 38.66 51.27 -3.74
CA ARG A 177 39.29 52.00 -2.61
C ARG A 177 39.29 51.18 -1.30
N THR A 178 40.46 50.96 -0.74
CA THR A 178 40.77 50.79 0.71
C THR A 178 41.94 51.78 1.00
N PRO A 179 42.37 52.11 2.25
CA PRO A 179 42.22 51.36 3.51
C PRO A 179 42.06 52.22 4.81
N ARG A 180 42.13 51.53 5.97
CA ARG A 180 42.41 51.95 7.38
C ARG A 180 41.24 51.71 8.34
N SER A 181 41.38 51.30 9.60
CA SER A 181 42.44 50.70 10.44
C SER A 181 41.83 50.51 11.85
N ASN A 182 42.42 49.64 12.67
CA ASN A 182 42.28 49.49 14.14
C ASN A 182 41.03 48.74 14.66
N SER A 183 41.16 47.48 15.07
CA SER A 183 41.75 46.95 16.33
C SER A 183 40.80 47.05 17.52
N HIS A 184 40.26 45.91 17.97
CA HIS A 184 40.46 45.35 19.32
C HIS A 184 39.51 44.17 19.55
N CYS A 185 40.08 42.98 19.73
CA CYS A 185 39.45 41.90 20.50
C CYS A 185 39.65 42.19 21.99
N PRO A 186 38.75 41.68 22.84
CA PRO A 186 39.23 41.01 24.02
C PRO A 186 38.60 39.62 24.18
N THR A 187 39.48 38.63 24.25
CA THR A 187 39.32 37.44 25.08
C THR A 187 39.33 37.88 26.54
N VAL A 188 38.39 37.44 27.38
CA VAL A 188 38.59 36.92 28.76
C VAL A 188 37.23 36.43 29.31
N CYS A 189 37.20 35.11 29.52
CA CYS A 189 36.74 34.32 30.68
C CYS A 189 35.48 34.63 31.51
N CYS A 190 35.01 33.53 32.10
CA CYS A 190 34.01 33.36 33.18
C CYS A 190 32.57 33.28 32.65
N GLY A 191 31.85 32.16 32.71
CA GLY A 191 31.81 31.16 33.76
C GLY A 191 30.39 31.19 34.32
N ALA A 192 29.49 30.36 33.80
CA ALA A 192 28.20 30.08 34.42
C ALA A 192 27.63 28.77 33.91
N SER A 193 27.86 27.73 34.71
CA SER A 193 27.13 26.47 34.73
C SER A 193 25.61 26.68 34.78
N THR A 194 24.87 26.08 33.85
CA THR A 194 23.49 25.63 34.10
C THR A 194 23.24 24.34 33.35
N SER A 195 23.33 23.24 34.10
CA SER A 195 22.87 21.91 33.71
C SER A 195 21.35 21.90 33.60
N HIS A 196 20.79 21.78 32.39
CA HIS A 196 19.38 21.44 32.24
C HIS A 196 19.21 19.92 32.40
N ALA A 197 18.77 19.54 33.60
CA ALA A 197 18.41 18.19 33.96
C ALA A 197 17.16 17.71 33.18
N SER A 198 17.25 16.49 32.65
CA SER A 198 16.10 15.76 32.09
C SER A 198 15.24 15.19 33.23
N PRO A 199 13.89 15.20 33.13
CA PRO A 199 13.05 14.53 34.13
C PRO A 199 13.02 13.00 33.95
N PRO A 200 12.91 12.22 35.04
CA PRO A 200 13.03 10.76 35.02
C PRO A 200 11.77 10.04 34.49
N ARG A 201 12.00 8.88 33.88
CA ARG A 201 10.96 7.93 33.43
C ARG A 201 10.33 7.24 34.65
N GLY A 202 9.01 7.30 34.75
CA GLY A 202 8.24 6.55 35.74
C GLY A 202 8.16 5.04 35.44
N PRO A 203 7.92 4.19 36.46
CA PRO A 203 8.02 2.74 36.35
C PRO A 203 6.79 2.09 35.71
N THR A 204 7.05 1.06 34.91
CA THR A 204 6.09 0.09 34.38
C THR A 204 5.58 -0.85 35.48
N PRO A 205 4.28 -1.15 35.59
CA PRO A 205 3.82 -2.30 36.35
C PRO A 205 3.70 -3.52 35.45
N SER A 206 4.62 -4.47 35.64
CA SER A 206 4.42 -5.87 35.32
C SER A 206 3.73 -6.57 36.51
N SER A 207 2.65 -7.30 36.27
CA SER A 207 2.56 -8.76 36.53
C SER A 207 1.12 -9.25 36.69
N ARG A 208 0.84 -10.31 35.92
CA ARG A 208 0.15 -11.55 36.31
C ARG A 208 -1.16 -11.44 37.10
N HIS A 209 -2.26 -11.79 36.42
CA HIS A 209 -3.17 -12.78 36.97
C HIS A 209 -3.42 -13.86 35.92
N ARG A 210 -3.05 -15.10 36.25
CA ARG A 210 -3.47 -16.32 35.56
C ARG A 210 -4.77 -16.82 36.21
N ASP A 211 -5.40 -17.74 35.48
CA ASP A 211 -6.33 -18.81 35.90
C ASP A 211 -7.81 -18.63 35.46
N PRO A 212 -8.55 -19.73 35.27
CA PRO A 212 -8.57 -20.48 34.00
C PRO A 212 -10.01 -20.85 33.54
N LEU A 213 -10.11 -21.58 32.42
CA LEU A 213 -11.24 -22.46 32.05
C LEU A 213 -12.64 -21.83 31.86
N ASN A 214 -13.08 -21.73 30.61
CA ASN A 214 -14.38 -22.32 30.26
C ASN A 214 -14.38 -22.90 28.83
N LYS A 215 -14.64 -24.20 28.77
CA LYS A 215 -14.94 -25.00 27.58
C LYS A 215 -16.45 -24.91 27.36
N ASN A 216 -16.91 -24.57 26.16
CA ASN A 216 -18.16 -25.07 25.54
C ASN A 216 -18.22 -24.45 24.12
N LEU A 217 -17.96 -25.17 23.03
CA LEU A 217 -18.78 -26.20 22.34
C LEU A 217 -20.16 -25.69 21.87
N ARG A 218 -20.42 -25.89 20.56
CA ARG A 218 -21.71 -25.82 19.80
C ARG A 218 -22.12 -24.41 19.36
N LEU A 219 -22.48 -24.11 18.11
CA LEU A 219 -22.86 -24.87 16.89
C LEU A 219 -22.24 -24.22 15.65
#